data_AF-A0A3M0LVI1-F1
#
_entry.id   AF-A0A3M0LVI1-F1
#
_cell.length_a   1.000
_cell.length_b   1.000
_cell.length_c   1.000
_cell.angle_alpha   90.00
_cell.angle_beta   90.00
_cell.angle_gamma   90.00
#
_symmetry.space_group_name_H-M   'P 1'
#
loop_
_entity.id
_entity.type
_entity.pdbx_description
1 polymer ?
#
loop_
_entity_poly.entity_id
_entity_poly.type
_entity_poly.pdbx_seq_one_letter_code
_entity_poly.pdbx_strand_id
1 'polypeptide(L)'
;MAPRHVVPMSTGRAARGVCVTGTEVHLDTRRSTPSGAATFDVHATPAVTVHIIHSPATKPTADARWPVDPDIEVVLTIDATSRAVDDNQVKISYYDGAGRELAVSWLYLTCVEIRGEESWVRESDSQVS
;
A
#
# COMPACT_ATOMS: atom_id res chain seq x y z
N MET A 1 19.87 5.07 -2.40
CA MET A 1 18.41 5.10 -2.25
C MET A 1 17.94 3.66 -2.14
N ALA A 2 17.20 3.29 -1.09
CA ALA A 2 16.70 1.92 -0.93
C ALA A 2 15.58 1.65 -1.97
N PRO A 3 15.42 0.41 -2.46
CA PRO A 3 14.32 0.06 -3.36
C PRO A 3 12.97 0.28 -2.66
N ARG A 4 12.03 0.95 -3.33
CA ARG A 4 10.63 1.05 -2.87
C ARG A 4 9.85 -0.14 -3.41
N HIS A 5 9.05 -0.78 -2.57
CA HIS A 5 8.10 -1.80 -3.04
C HIS A 5 6.90 -1.08 -3.68
N VAL A 6 6.81 -1.12 -5.01
CA VAL A 6 5.77 -0.45 -5.79
C VAL A 6 4.90 -1.50 -6.49
N VAL A 7 3.60 -1.45 -6.26
CA VAL A 7 2.62 -2.35 -6.86
C VAL A 7 1.79 -1.61 -7.91
N PRO A 8 1.89 -1.97 -9.20
CA PRO A 8 1.06 -1.36 -10.23
C PRO A 8 -0.39 -1.81 -10.12
N MET A 9 -1.29 -0.85 -10.03
CA MET A 9 -2.72 -1.09 -9.96
C MET A 9 -3.33 -1.21 -11.37
N SER A 10 -4.41 -1.98 -11.47
CA SER A 10 -5.18 -2.16 -12.72
C SER A 10 -6.66 -2.35 -12.43
N THR A 11 -7.51 -1.81 -13.30
CA THR A 11 -8.96 -2.02 -13.28
C THR A 11 -9.41 -3.23 -14.09
N GLY A 12 -8.52 -3.77 -14.94
CA GLY A 12 -8.81 -4.96 -15.76
C GLY A 12 -8.50 -6.28 -15.05
N ARG A 13 -7.53 -6.29 -14.13
CA ARG A 13 -7.16 -7.47 -13.34
C ARG A 13 -6.67 -7.05 -11.95
N ALA A 14 -7.12 -7.76 -10.93
CA ALA A 14 -6.63 -7.56 -9.58
C ALA A 14 -5.13 -7.87 -9.46
N ALA A 15 -4.39 -6.96 -8.83
CA ALA A 15 -3.01 -7.17 -8.44
C ALA A 15 -2.93 -8.13 -7.25
N ARG A 16 -1.84 -8.88 -7.16
CA ARG A 16 -1.54 -9.80 -6.05
C ARG A 16 -0.07 -9.66 -5.68
N GLY A 17 0.24 -9.75 -4.40
CA GLY A 17 1.62 -9.61 -3.93
C GLY A 17 1.86 -10.16 -2.54
N VAL A 18 3.14 -10.25 -2.19
CA VAL A 18 3.61 -10.56 -0.84
C VAL A 18 4.24 -9.29 -0.27
N CYS A 19 4.03 -9.03 1.01
CA CYS A 19 4.67 -7.93 1.73
C CYS A 19 5.23 -8.42 3.06
N VAL A 20 6.16 -7.65 3.63
CA VAL A 20 6.76 -7.95 4.92
C VAL A 20 6.13 -7.05 5.98
N THR A 21 5.84 -7.61 7.16
CA THR A 21 5.29 -6.86 8.28
C THR A 21 6.11 -5.61 8.60
N GLY A 22 5.45 -4.47 8.80
CA GLY A 22 6.09 -3.19 9.13
C GLY A 22 6.80 -2.50 7.96
N THR A 23 6.69 -3.01 6.74
CA THR A 23 7.22 -2.35 5.53
C THR A 23 6.13 -1.57 4.78
N GLU A 24 6.56 -0.54 4.06
CA GLU A 24 5.68 0.26 3.21
C GLU A 24 5.49 -0.39 1.82
N VAL A 25 4.25 -0.42 1.36
CA VAL A 25 3.89 -0.80 -0.02
C VAL A 25 3.27 0.40 -0.71
N HIS A 26 3.90 0.88 -1.77
CA HIS A 26 3.37 2.00 -2.56
C HIS A 26 2.51 1.49 -3.71
N LEU A 27 1.35 2.10 -3.91
CA LEU A 27 0.47 1.77 -5.03
C LEU A 27 0.69 2.74 -6.19
N ASP A 28 1.03 2.21 -7.36
CA ASP A 28 1.02 3.00 -8.59
C ASP A 28 -0.41 2.96 -9.19
N THR A 29 -1.17 4.02 -8.90
CA THR A 29 -2.56 4.20 -9.33
C THR A 29 -2.67 4.81 -10.74
N ARG A 30 -1.57 5.31 -11.32
CA ARG A 30 -1.61 6.08 -12.58
C ARG A 30 -2.16 5.28 -13.74
N ARG A 31 -1.90 3.97 -13.74
CA ARG A 31 -2.36 3.04 -14.80
C ARG A 31 -3.79 2.56 -14.60
N SER A 32 -4.32 2.63 -13.38
CA SER A 32 -5.70 2.22 -13.07
C SER A 32 -6.69 3.37 -13.10
N THR A 33 -6.24 4.62 -13.05
CA THR A 33 -7.12 5.79 -13.12
C THR A 33 -7.79 5.88 -14.50
N PRO A 34 -9.13 5.74 -14.60
CA PRO A 34 -9.82 5.84 -15.88
C PRO A 34 -9.94 7.30 -16.33
N SER A 35 -10.07 7.49 -17.65
CA SER A 35 -10.33 8.81 -18.23
C SER A 35 -11.62 9.42 -17.66
N GLY A 36 -11.57 10.68 -17.22
CA GLY A 36 -12.72 11.38 -16.64
C GLY A 36 -12.94 11.13 -15.14
N ALA A 37 -12.09 10.34 -14.47
CA ALA A 37 -12.10 10.25 -13.02
C ALA A 37 -11.72 11.59 -12.39
N ALA A 38 -12.56 12.06 -11.48
CA ALA A 38 -12.33 13.29 -10.71
C ALA A 38 -11.93 12.98 -9.26
N THR A 39 -12.45 11.89 -8.68
CA THR A 39 -12.18 11.51 -7.30
C THR A 39 -12.00 9.99 -7.15
N PHE A 40 -11.40 9.57 -6.04
CA PHE A 40 -11.27 8.17 -5.68
C PHE A 40 -11.44 7.95 -4.17
N ASP A 41 -11.79 6.72 -3.80
CA ASP A 41 -11.72 6.25 -2.41
C ASP A 41 -10.88 4.99 -2.30
N VAL A 42 -10.41 4.71 -1.08
CA VAL A 42 -9.66 3.49 -0.76
C VAL A 42 -10.32 2.81 0.40
N HIS A 43 -10.71 1.56 0.21
CA HIS A 43 -11.22 0.69 1.25
C HIS A 43 -10.26 -0.46 1.46
N ALA A 44 -10.03 -0.85 2.70
CA ALA A 44 -9.14 -1.94 3.01
C ALA A 44 -9.67 -2.80 4.16
N THR A 45 -9.22 -4.06 4.20
CA THR A 45 -9.47 -4.95 5.35
C THR A 45 -8.79 -4.41 6.61
N PRO A 46 -9.30 -4.72 7.83
CA PRO A 46 -8.86 -4.08 9.07
C PRO A 46 -7.37 -4.15 9.40
N ALA A 47 -6.64 -5.15 8.90
CA ALA A 47 -5.20 -5.30 9.14
C ALA A 47 -4.32 -4.37 8.27
N VAL A 48 -4.91 -3.72 7.26
CA VAL A 48 -4.22 -2.82 6.35
C VAL A 48 -4.46 -1.39 6.77
N THR A 49 -3.38 -0.67 7.06
CA THR A 49 -3.43 0.78 7.27
C THR A 49 -3.15 1.48 5.94
N VAL A 50 -4.05 2.37 5.54
CA VAL A 50 -3.91 3.16 4.30
C VAL A 50 -3.47 4.58 4.67
N HIS A 51 -2.33 4.98 4.12
CA HIS A 51 -1.79 6.32 4.21
C HIS A 51 -1.94 7.01 2.85
N ILE A 52 -2.55 8.18 2.82
CA ILE A 52 -2.68 9.00 1.61
C ILE A 52 -1.86 10.26 1.84
N ILE A 53 -0.79 10.39 1.06
CA ILE A 53 0.17 11.49 1.14
C ILE A 53 -0.21 12.50 0.06
N HIS A 54 -0.49 13.74 0.46
CA HIS A 54 -0.85 14.85 -0.41
C HIS A 54 -0.36 16.17 0.19
N SER A 55 -0.08 17.17 -0.64
CA SER A 55 0.30 18.51 -0.20
C SER A 55 -0.54 19.57 -0.92
N PRO A 56 -1.34 20.38 -0.20
CA PRO A 56 -1.54 20.37 1.25
C PRO A 56 -2.28 19.12 1.74
N ALA A 57 -1.90 18.60 2.91
CA ALA A 57 -2.41 17.34 3.49
C ALA A 57 -3.83 17.45 4.06
N THR A 58 -4.78 17.94 3.26
CA THR A 58 -6.18 18.11 3.70
C THR A 58 -7.13 17.43 2.74
N LYS A 59 -7.68 16.31 3.20
CA LYS A 59 -8.94 15.79 2.70
C LYS A 59 -10.02 16.88 2.91
N PRO A 60 -10.71 17.36 1.87
CA PRO A 60 -11.57 18.55 1.97
C PRO A 60 -12.64 18.45 3.06
N THR A 61 -13.15 17.24 3.31
CA THR A 61 -14.00 16.87 4.45
C THR A 61 -13.79 15.38 4.81
N ALA A 62 -14.14 14.97 6.04
CA ALA A 62 -13.99 13.58 6.50
C ALA A 62 -14.71 12.57 5.60
N ASP A 63 -15.86 12.95 5.06
CA ASP A 63 -16.70 12.12 4.17
C ASP A 63 -16.40 12.30 2.68
N ALA A 64 -15.48 13.21 2.31
CA ALA A 64 -15.13 13.42 0.91
C ALA A 64 -14.39 12.21 0.32
N ARG A 65 -14.40 12.11 -1.01
CA ARG A 65 -13.44 11.29 -1.75
C ARG A 65 -12.17 12.10 -1.99
N TRP A 66 -11.04 11.44 -2.20
CA TRP A 66 -9.80 12.12 -2.54
C TRP A 66 -9.84 12.59 -3.99
N PRO A 67 -9.32 13.79 -4.32
CA PRO A 67 -9.19 14.20 -5.71
C PRO A 67 -8.24 13.25 -6.45
N VAL A 68 -8.46 13.05 -7.75
CA VAL A 68 -7.43 12.45 -8.60
C VAL A 68 -6.38 13.53 -8.88
N ASP A 69 -5.19 13.36 -8.31
CA ASP A 69 -4.08 14.31 -8.38
C ASP A 69 -2.77 13.53 -8.64
N PRO A 70 -1.92 13.94 -9.61
CA PRO A 70 -0.65 13.26 -9.91
C PRO A 70 0.36 13.23 -8.75
N ASP A 71 0.22 14.14 -7.78
CA ASP A 71 1.10 14.27 -6.61
C ASP A 71 0.56 13.52 -5.38
N ILE A 72 -0.60 12.86 -5.49
CA ILE A 72 -1.08 11.94 -4.45
C ILE A 72 -0.31 10.63 -4.50
N GLU A 73 0.16 10.19 -3.33
CA GLU A 73 0.68 8.84 -3.13
C GLU A 73 -0.24 8.04 -2.21
N VAL A 74 -0.52 6.79 -2.58
CA VAL A 74 -1.22 5.83 -1.73
C VAL A 74 -0.22 4.80 -1.23
N VAL A 75 -0.07 4.72 0.10
CA VAL A 75 0.90 3.86 0.77
C VAL A 75 0.17 2.98 1.75
N LEU A 76 0.56 1.72 1.82
CA LEU A 76 -0.01 0.73 2.74
C LEU A 76 1.05 0.29 3.74
N THR A 77 0.63 0.07 4.99
CA THR A 77 1.39 -0.70 5.96
C THR A 77 0.53 -1.82 6.53
N ILE A 78 1.16 -2.96 6.83
CA ILE A 78 0.53 -4.11 7.46
C ILE A 78 1.43 -4.57 8.61
N ASP A 79 0.91 -4.50 9.83
CA ASP A 79 1.68 -4.78 11.05
C ASP A 79 1.39 -6.17 11.64
N ALA A 80 0.66 -7.01 10.90
CA ALA A 80 0.31 -8.36 11.28
C ALA A 80 0.53 -9.36 10.14
N THR A 81 0.98 -10.56 10.48
CA THR A 81 1.10 -11.68 9.54
C THR A 81 -0.28 -12.14 9.07
N SER A 82 -0.40 -12.42 7.77
CA SER A 82 -1.61 -12.99 7.17
C SER A 82 -1.96 -14.36 7.78
N ARG A 83 -3.25 -14.62 7.94
CA ARG A 83 -3.79 -15.92 8.39
C ARG A 83 -4.12 -16.83 7.22
N ALA A 84 -4.40 -16.25 6.06
CA ALA A 84 -4.61 -16.96 4.81
C ALA A 84 -3.98 -16.21 3.63
N VAL A 85 -3.77 -16.90 2.51
CA VAL A 85 -3.33 -16.25 1.27
C VAL A 85 -4.40 -15.24 0.82
N ASP A 86 -3.96 -14.06 0.39
CA ASP A 86 -4.80 -12.99 -0.18
C ASP A 86 -5.87 -12.43 0.80
N ASP A 87 -5.67 -12.58 2.12
CA ASP A 87 -6.62 -12.13 3.14
C ASP A 87 -6.58 -10.63 3.44
N ASN A 88 -5.52 -9.93 3.04
CA ASN A 88 -5.44 -8.48 3.08
C ASN A 88 -5.88 -7.89 1.74
N GLN A 89 -7.02 -7.21 1.74
CA GLN A 89 -7.63 -6.70 0.51
C GLN A 89 -7.65 -5.19 0.52
N VAL A 90 -7.33 -4.59 -0.63
CA VAL A 90 -7.43 -3.17 -0.88
C VAL A 90 -8.24 -2.95 -2.15
N LYS A 91 -9.22 -2.07 -2.07
CA LYS A 91 -10.07 -1.64 -3.17
C LYS A 91 -9.89 -0.15 -3.39
N ILE A 92 -9.60 0.24 -4.62
CA ILE A 92 -9.64 1.64 -5.06
C ILE A 92 -10.82 1.80 -5.99
N SER A 93 -11.76 2.68 -5.65
CA SER A 93 -12.91 2.99 -6.51
C SER A 93 -12.75 4.39 -7.08
N TYR A 94 -12.97 4.55 -8.39
CA TYR A 94 -12.81 5.81 -9.11
C TYR A 94 -14.17 6.36 -9.53
N TYR A 95 -14.35 7.68 -9.43
CA TYR A 95 -15.63 8.34 -9.67
C TYR A 95 -15.47 9.56 -10.57
N ASP A 96 -16.47 9.84 -11.40
CA ASP A 96 -16.56 11.08 -12.17
C ASP A 96 -16.99 12.29 -11.30
N GLY A 97 -17.02 13.48 -11.90
CA GLY A 97 -17.42 14.72 -11.22
C GLY A 97 -18.90 14.75 -10.77
N ALA A 98 -19.74 13.86 -11.29
CA ALA A 98 -21.12 13.68 -10.83
C ALA A 98 -21.24 12.64 -9.71
N GLY A 99 -20.13 12.01 -9.32
CA GLY A 99 -20.06 11.02 -8.25
C GLY A 99 -20.40 9.59 -8.67
N ARG A 100 -20.56 9.31 -9.96
CA ARG A 100 -20.82 7.96 -10.49
C ARG A 100 -19.53 7.16 -10.54
N GLU A 101 -19.58 5.89 -10.11
CA GLU A 101 -18.44 4.98 -10.16
C GLU A 101 -18.09 4.63 -11.61
N LEU A 102 -16.82 4.83 -11.98
CA LEU A 102 -16.29 4.55 -13.30
C LEU A 102 -15.59 3.20 -13.36
N ALA A 103 -14.80 2.89 -12.33
CA ALA A 103 -14.01 1.67 -12.28
C ALA A 103 -13.57 1.34 -10.86
N VAL A 104 -13.16 0.10 -10.67
CA VAL A 104 -12.59 -0.40 -9.42
C VAL A 104 -11.30 -1.15 -9.70
N SER A 105 -10.28 -0.94 -8.86
CA SER A 105 -9.05 -1.72 -8.84
C SER A 105 -8.93 -2.47 -7.52
N TRP A 106 -8.46 -3.72 -7.59
CA TRP A 106 -8.27 -4.58 -6.43
C TRP A 106 -6.80 -4.98 -6.28
N LEU A 107 -6.35 -5.02 -5.04
CA LEU A 107 -5.08 -5.60 -4.63
C LEU A 107 -5.32 -6.60 -3.51
N TYR A 108 -4.76 -7.79 -3.65
CA TYR A 108 -4.70 -8.80 -2.60
C TYR A 108 -3.25 -8.96 -2.14
N LEU A 109 -3.03 -8.92 -0.84
CA LEU A 109 -1.71 -9.07 -0.23
C LEU A 109 -1.71 -10.25 0.73
N THR A 110 -0.60 -10.99 0.72
CA THR A 110 -0.24 -11.92 1.79
C THR A 110 0.95 -11.32 2.54
N CYS A 111 0.77 -11.00 3.82
CA CYS A 111 1.81 -10.40 4.65
C CYS A 111 2.56 -11.48 5.43
N VAL A 112 3.89 -11.48 5.38
CA VAL A 112 4.76 -12.43 6.07
C VAL A 112 5.69 -11.70 7.02
N GLU A 113 6.05 -12.36 8.11
CA GLU A 113 7.09 -11.86 9.00
C GLU A 113 8.44 -12.47 8.61
N ILE A 114 9.45 -11.62 8.40
CA ILE A 114 10.84 -12.04 8.14
C ILE A 114 11.70 -11.47 9.27
N ARG A 115 12.39 -12.35 9.98
CA ARG A 115 13.34 -11.99 11.04
C ARG A 115 14.70 -12.60 10.70
N GLY A 116 15.76 -11.80 10.82
CA GLY A 116 17.12 -12.30 10.81
C GLY A 116 17.58 -12.58 12.23
N GLU A 117 18.29 -13.69 12.44
CA GLU A 117 19.09 -13.90 13.64
C GLU A 117 20.52 -13.43 13.36
N GLU A 118 21.05 -12.60 14.24
CA GLU A 118 22.42 -12.08 14.15
C GLU A 118 23.25 -12.66 15.30
N SER A 119 24.19 -13.55 15.00
CA SER A 119 25.15 -14.08 15.97
C SER A 119 26.53 -13.43 15.76
N TRP A 120 26.74 -12.28 16.41
CA TRP A 120 28.10 -11.75 16.53
C TRP A 120 28.89 -12.58 17.54
N VAL A 121 29.62 -13.60 17.06
CA VAL A 121 30.68 -14.22 17.85
C VAL A 121 31.83 -13.21 17.92
N ARG A 122 31.97 -12.54 19.07
CA ARG A 122 33.20 -11.81 19.37
C ARG A 122 34.27 -12.84 19.74
N GLU A 123 35.02 -13.30 18.76
CA GLU A 123 36.30 -13.96 19.01
C GLU A 123 37.30 -12.88 19.43
N SER A 124 37.38 -12.62 20.74
CA SER A 124 38.55 -11.94 21.30
C SER A 124 39.58 -13.01 21.58
N ASP A 125 40.47 -13.17 20.61
CA ASP A 125 41.62 -14.04 20.68
C ASP A 125 42.48 -13.69 21.90
N SER A 126 43.08 -14.73 22.45
CA SER A 126 43.89 -14.70 23.67
C SER A 126 45.17 -13.90 23.45
N GLN A 127 45.66 -13.20 24.48
CA GLN A 127 47.07 -13.16 24.90
C GLN A 127 47.28 -12.09 25.98
N VAL A 128 47.43 -12.50 27.24
CA VAL A 128 48.40 -11.87 28.15
C VAL A 128 49.15 -13.01 28.83
N SER A 129 50.45 -13.10 28.52
CA SER A 129 51.43 -13.94 29.22
C SER A 129 51.87 -13.30 30.53
#